data_AF-A0AAP1WEM7-F1
#
_entry.id   AF-A0AAP1WEM7-F1
#
_cell.length_a   1.000
_cell.length_b   1.000
_cell.length_c   1.000
_cell.angle_alpha   90.00
_cell.angle_beta   90.00
_cell.angle_gamma   90.00
#
_symmetry.space_group_name_H-M   'P 1'
#
loop_
_entity.id
_entity.type
_entity.pdbx_description
1 polymer ?
#
loop_
_entity_poly.entity_id
_entity_poly.type
_entity_poly.pdbx_seq_one_letter_code
_entity_poly.pdbx_strand_id
1 'polypeptide(L)'
;DIFTKKDEDGNYLVDVILDEAANKGTGKWTSQSSLDLGEPLSLITESVFARYISSLKDQRVAASKVLTGPKAHPAGDKVEFIEKVRRALYLGKIVSYAQGFSQLRAASDEYHWDLNYGEIAKIFRAGCIIRAQFLQKITDAYAKNAGIANLLLDPYFKNIADEYQQALRDVVAYAVQNGIPVPTFSAAVAYYDSYRAAVLPANLI
;
A
#
# COMPACT_ATOMS: atom_id res chain seq x y z
N ASP A 1 -5.86 20.44 -2.50
CA ASP A 1 -7.32 20.57 -2.39
C ASP A 1 -7.83 20.31 -0.98
N ILE A 2 -7.74 19.08 -0.44
CA ILE A 2 -8.29 18.74 0.89
C ILE A 2 -7.59 19.51 2.03
N PHE A 3 -6.26 19.43 2.13
CA PHE A 3 -5.49 20.02 3.25
C PHE A 3 -5.53 21.56 3.35
N THR A 4 -6.10 22.25 2.38
CA THR A 4 -6.19 23.72 2.35
C THR A 4 -7.60 24.23 2.59
N LYS A 5 -8.60 23.34 2.68
CA LYS A 5 -10.01 23.72 2.79
C LYS A 5 -10.38 23.98 4.26
N LYS A 6 -11.12 25.07 4.49
CA LYS A 6 -11.65 25.46 5.80
C LYS A 6 -13.18 25.46 5.81
N ASP A 7 -13.79 25.25 6.97
CA ASP A 7 -15.21 25.48 7.23
C ASP A 7 -15.53 26.98 7.42
N GLU A 8 -16.80 27.26 7.72
CA GLU A 8 -17.31 28.62 7.95
C GLU A 8 -16.73 29.25 9.23
N ASP A 9 -16.29 28.44 10.18
CA ASP A 9 -15.69 28.86 11.46
C ASP A 9 -14.15 29.02 11.36
N GLY A 10 -13.56 28.70 10.21
CA GLY A 10 -12.13 28.84 9.93
C GLY A 10 -11.26 27.64 10.33
N ASN A 11 -11.86 26.53 10.79
CA ASN A 11 -11.15 25.29 11.06
C ASN A 11 -10.79 24.58 9.76
N TYR A 12 -9.67 23.85 9.73
CA TYR A 12 -9.36 22.98 8.60
C TYR A 12 -10.34 21.81 8.56
N LEU A 13 -11.02 21.61 7.42
CA LEU A 13 -12.05 20.58 7.31
C LEU A 13 -11.54 19.18 7.65
N VAL A 14 -10.28 18.88 7.30
CA VAL A 14 -9.69 17.57 7.55
C VAL A 14 -9.55 17.25 9.05
N ASP A 15 -9.48 18.27 9.91
CA ASP A 15 -9.32 18.09 11.36
C ASP A 15 -10.67 17.89 12.09
N VAL A 16 -11.79 18.23 11.43
CA VAL A 16 -13.14 18.12 12.00
C VAL A 16 -13.98 17.00 11.38
N ILE A 17 -13.48 16.34 10.33
CA ILE A 17 -14.09 15.13 9.77
C ILE A 17 -13.87 13.96 10.73
N LEU A 18 -14.94 13.24 11.06
CA LEU A 18 -14.89 12.03 11.88
C LEU A 18 -13.99 10.96 11.23
N ASP A 19 -13.06 10.41 12.01
CA ASP A 19 -12.07 9.40 11.58
C ASP A 19 -12.67 7.97 11.50
N GLU A 20 -13.80 7.85 10.81
CA GLU A 20 -14.51 6.60 10.53
C GLU A 20 -14.64 6.39 9.03
N ALA A 21 -13.75 5.57 8.46
CA ALA A 21 -13.73 5.33 7.02
C ALA A 21 -14.82 4.33 6.61
N ALA A 22 -15.88 4.84 5.97
CA ALA A 22 -16.88 4.00 5.31
C ALA A 22 -16.29 3.21 4.12
N ASN A 23 -17.00 2.16 3.70
CA ASN A 23 -16.68 1.38 2.51
C ASN A 23 -17.95 0.78 1.88
N LYS A 24 -17.87 0.41 0.60
CA LYS A 24 -18.99 -0.19 -0.16
C LYS A 24 -18.72 -1.65 -0.57
N GLY A 25 -17.85 -2.35 0.15
CA GLY A 25 -17.55 -3.77 -0.09
C GLY A 25 -16.52 -4.09 -1.17
N THR A 26 -16.30 -3.25 -2.19
CA THR A 26 -15.40 -3.58 -3.30
C THR A 26 -13.95 -3.87 -2.88
N GLY A 27 -13.42 -3.19 -1.86
CA GLY A 27 -12.10 -3.51 -1.31
C GLY A 27 -12.04 -4.90 -0.63
N LYS A 28 -13.12 -5.28 0.06
CA LYS A 28 -13.26 -6.62 0.65
C LYS A 28 -13.29 -7.69 -0.44
N TRP A 29 -14.01 -7.45 -1.54
CA TRP A 29 -14.10 -8.41 -2.64
C TRP A 29 -12.74 -8.76 -3.24
N THR A 30 -11.88 -7.76 -3.45
CA THR A 30 -10.51 -8.01 -3.94
C THR A 30 -9.70 -8.87 -2.96
N SER A 31 -9.83 -8.59 -1.66
CA SER A 31 -9.12 -9.35 -0.61
C SER A 31 -9.67 -10.77 -0.43
N GLN A 32 -10.98 -10.98 -0.63
CA GLN A 32 -11.58 -12.32 -0.63
C GLN A 32 -11.10 -13.12 -1.84
N SER A 33 -11.17 -12.53 -3.03
CA SER A 33 -10.69 -13.17 -4.25
C SER A 33 -9.20 -13.54 -4.17
N SER A 34 -8.35 -12.73 -3.52
CA SER A 34 -6.95 -13.12 -3.36
C SER A 34 -6.77 -14.32 -2.45
N LEU A 35 -7.60 -14.47 -1.42
CA LEU A 35 -7.58 -15.66 -0.56
C LEU A 35 -8.04 -16.89 -1.34
N ASP A 36 -9.10 -16.75 -2.15
CA ASP A 36 -9.62 -17.84 -2.98
C ASP A 36 -8.59 -18.30 -4.04
N LEU A 37 -7.81 -17.37 -4.59
CA LEU A 37 -6.77 -17.62 -5.60
C LEU A 37 -5.40 -17.98 -5.01
N GLY A 38 -5.22 -17.94 -3.68
CA GLY A 38 -3.92 -18.17 -3.04
C GLY A 38 -2.88 -17.06 -3.25
N GLU A 39 -3.31 -15.83 -3.54
CA GLU A 39 -2.44 -14.70 -3.84
C GLU A 39 -2.12 -13.85 -2.59
N PRO A 40 -0.84 -13.49 -2.35
CA PRO A 40 -0.40 -12.74 -1.16
C PRO A 40 -0.69 -11.23 -1.24
N LEU A 41 -1.98 -10.85 -1.25
CA LEU A 41 -2.47 -9.47 -1.38
C LEU A 41 -2.50 -8.70 -0.04
N SER A 42 -1.36 -8.66 0.65
CA SER A 42 -1.26 -8.08 2.00
C SER A 42 -1.62 -6.58 2.08
N LEU A 43 -1.16 -5.74 1.15
CA LEU A 43 -1.32 -4.27 1.27
C LEU A 43 -2.76 -3.80 1.13
N ILE A 44 -3.51 -4.35 0.17
CA ILE A 44 -4.93 -4.02 -0.03
C ILE A 44 -5.75 -4.58 1.13
N THR A 45 -5.44 -5.79 1.60
CA THR A 45 -6.11 -6.41 2.75
C THR A 45 -5.92 -5.58 4.03
N GLU A 46 -4.69 -5.15 4.33
CA GLU A 46 -4.40 -4.24 5.45
C GLU A 46 -5.11 -2.89 5.29
N SER A 47 -5.26 -2.39 4.06
CA SER A 47 -6.02 -1.17 3.78
C SER A 47 -7.51 -1.34 4.09
N VAL A 48 -8.07 -2.53 3.88
CA VAL A 48 -9.46 -2.87 4.26
C VAL A 48 -9.59 -2.95 5.77
N PHE A 49 -8.69 -3.66 6.45
CA PHE A 49 -8.70 -3.76 7.91
C PHE A 49 -8.48 -2.41 8.60
N ALA A 50 -7.64 -1.54 8.04
CA ALA A 50 -7.46 -0.18 8.53
C ALA A 50 -8.76 0.65 8.48
N ARG A 51 -9.64 0.41 7.49
CA ARG A 51 -10.98 1.02 7.51
C ARG A 51 -11.84 0.42 8.62
N TYR A 52 -11.84 -0.90 8.78
CA TYR A 52 -12.66 -1.56 9.79
C TYR A 52 -12.28 -1.15 11.20
N ILE A 53 -10.99 -1.06 11.53
CA ILE A 53 -10.55 -0.60 12.84
C ILE A 53 -10.88 0.89 13.07
N SER A 54 -10.90 1.71 12.01
CA SER A 54 -11.32 3.11 12.12
C SER A 54 -12.80 3.22 12.54
N SER A 55 -13.68 2.34 12.03
CA SER A 55 -15.10 2.29 12.41
C SER A 55 -15.34 1.83 13.85
N LEU A 56 -14.34 1.25 14.53
CA LEU A 56 -14.42 0.90 15.96
C LEU A 56 -14.10 2.12 16.84
N LYS A 57 -14.63 3.30 16.52
CA LYS A 57 -14.26 4.57 17.15
C LYS A 57 -14.43 4.57 18.66
N ASP A 58 -15.60 4.17 19.16
CA ASP A 58 -15.89 4.13 20.60
C ASP A 58 -14.93 3.19 21.34
N GLN A 59 -14.62 2.04 20.75
CA GLN A 59 -13.65 1.09 21.31
C GLN A 59 -12.23 1.71 21.34
N ARG A 60 -11.81 2.41 20.27
CA ARG A 60 -10.51 3.10 20.22
C ARG A 60 -10.41 4.22 21.25
N VAL A 61 -11.50 4.98 21.46
CA VAL A 61 -11.57 6.05 22.48
C VAL A 61 -11.52 5.47 23.90
N ALA A 62 -12.13 4.32 24.15
CA ALA A 62 -12.00 3.63 25.42
C ALA A 62 -10.58 3.09 25.62
N ALA A 63 -10.02 2.45 24.59
CA ALA A 63 -8.68 1.86 24.62
C ALA A 63 -7.57 2.89 24.87
N SER A 64 -7.68 4.10 24.30
CA SER A 64 -6.66 5.16 24.46
C SER A 64 -6.51 5.67 25.90
N LYS A 65 -7.49 5.40 26.77
CA LYS A 65 -7.47 5.79 28.19
C LYS A 65 -6.78 4.76 29.08
N VAL A 66 -6.60 3.52 28.60
CA VAL A 66 -6.10 2.40 29.42
C VAL A 66 -4.85 1.74 28.84
N LEU A 67 -4.65 1.80 27.52
CA LEU A 67 -3.45 1.27 26.87
C LEU A 67 -2.38 2.36 26.79
N THR A 68 -1.15 2.02 27.20
CA THR A 68 0.02 2.91 27.11
C THR A 68 0.76 2.73 25.79
N GLY A 69 1.41 3.78 25.30
CA GLY A 69 2.30 3.74 24.14
C GLY A 69 3.49 4.69 24.30
N PRO A 70 4.50 4.57 23.43
CA PRO A 70 5.63 5.49 23.43
C PRO A 70 5.18 6.91 23.04
N LYS A 71 6.00 7.91 23.39
CA LYS A 71 5.82 9.28 22.89
C LYS A 71 6.69 9.46 21.65
N ALA A 72 6.17 10.19 20.67
CA ALA A 72 6.93 10.47 19.45
C ALA A 72 8.20 11.28 19.77
N HIS A 73 9.34 10.77 19.32
CA HIS A 73 10.65 11.40 19.32
C HIS A 73 10.83 12.27 18.07
N PRO A 74 11.68 13.30 18.13
CA PRO A 74 11.98 14.11 16.96
C PRO A 74 12.54 13.26 15.81
N ALA A 75 12.03 13.50 14.60
CA ALA A 75 12.43 12.78 13.39
C ALA A 75 13.83 13.17 12.84
N GLY A 76 14.57 14.03 13.54
CA GLY A 76 15.81 14.62 13.05
C GLY A 76 15.56 15.74 12.05
N ASP A 77 16.34 15.78 10.96
CA ASP A 77 16.17 16.77 9.90
C ASP A 77 14.81 16.62 9.20
N LYS A 78 14.05 17.72 9.15
CA LYS A 78 12.69 17.73 8.61
C LYS A 78 12.65 17.44 7.11
N VAL A 79 13.61 17.97 6.34
CA VAL A 79 13.63 17.82 4.88
C VAL A 79 13.98 16.39 4.51
N GLU A 80 14.98 15.81 5.18
CA GLU A 80 15.37 14.42 5.04
C GLU A 80 14.21 13.48 5.39
N PHE A 81 13.53 13.72 6.51
CA PHE A 81 12.41 12.87 6.92
C PHE A 81 11.25 12.91 5.93
N ILE A 82 10.90 14.09 5.40
CA ILE A 82 9.88 14.22 4.35
C ILE A 82 10.27 13.43 3.10
N GLU A 83 11.54 13.49 2.68
CA GLU A 83 12.02 12.72 1.53
C GLU A 83 11.96 11.21 1.79
N LYS A 84 12.31 10.76 3.00
CA LYS A 84 12.18 9.35 3.38
C LYS A 84 10.73 8.87 3.31
N VAL A 85 9.78 9.67 3.83
CA VAL A 85 8.35 9.37 3.75
C VAL A 85 7.86 9.36 2.31
N ARG A 86 8.32 10.28 1.45
CA ARG A 86 7.98 10.30 0.02
C ARG A 86 8.46 9.03 -0.69
N ARG A 87 9.69 8.59 -0.42
CA ARG A 87 10.26 7.34 -0.96
C ARG A 87 9.50 6.11 -0.46
N ALA A 88 9.22 6.05 0.84
CA ALA A 88 8.44 4.98 1.46
C ALA A 88 7.04 4.87 0.84
N LEU A 89 6.35 6.00 0.65
CA LEU A 89 5.04 6.06 0.00
C LEU A 89 5.10 5.53 -1.44
N TYR A 90 6.09 5.94 -2.22
CA TYR A 90 6.22 5.51 -3.61
C TYR A 90 6.54 4.02 -3.74
N LEU A 91 7.44 3.50 -2.90
CA LEU A 91 7.76 2.07 -2.87
C LEU A 91 6.57 1.24 -2.37
N GLY A 92 5.86 1.68 -1.31
CA GLY A 92 4.65 1.03 -0.85
C GLY A 92 3.57 0.95 -1.93
N LYS A 93 3.44 2.02 -2.74
CA LYS A 93 2.58 2.01 -3.94
C LYS A 93 3.04 0.94 -4.95
N ILE A 94 4.33 0.89 -5.28
CA ILE A 94 4.86 -0.13 -6.21
C ILE A 94 4.52 -1.54 -5.73
N VAL A 95 4.77 -1.85 -4.46
CA VAL A 95 4.48 -3.16 -3.89
C VAL A 95 2.98 -3.49 -3.99
N SER A 96 2.10 -2.54 -3.68
CA SER A 96 0.65 -2.77 -3.77
C SER A 96 0.19 -3.06 -5.20
N TYR A 97 0.73 -2.34 -6.20
CA TYR A 97 0.42 -2.61 -7.61
C TYR A 97 1.03 -3.92 -8.09
N ALA A 98 2.24 -4.27 -7.65
CA ALA A 98 2.86 -5.55 -7.95
C ALA A 98 2.00 -6.73 -7.46
N GLN A 99 1.46 -6.65 -6.24
CA GLN A 99 0.51 -7.63 -5.70
C GLN A 99 -0.79 -7.67 -6.51
N GLY A 100 -1.40 -6.52 -6.79
CA GLY A 100 -2.66 -6.48 -7.54
C GLY A 100 -2.55 -7.01 -8.97
N PHE A 101 -1.45 -6.72 -9.66
CA PHE A 101 -1.20 -7.26 -11.01
C PHE A 101 -0.82 -8.75 -10.99
N SER A 102 -0.17 -9.23 -9.94
CA SER A 102 0.00 -10.68 -9.71
C SER A 102 -1.35 -11.38 -9.55
N GLN A 103 -2.26 -10.80 -8.76
CA GLN A 103 -3.62 -11.34 -8.59
C GLN A 103 -4.41 -11.35 -9.90
N LEU A 104 -4.29 -10.30 -10.72
CA LEU A 104 -4.91 -10.31 -12.06
C LEU A 104 -4.38 -11.45 -12.92
N ARG A 105 -3.09 -11.80 -12.82
CA ARG A 105 -2.55 -12.97 -13.51
C ARG A 105 -3.15 -14.26 -12.98
N ALA A 106 -3.13 -14.49 -11.67
CA ALA A 106 -3.72 -15.68 -11.07
C ALA A 106 -5.19 -15.85 -11.48
N ALA A 107 -5.96 -14.76 -11.48
CA ALA A 107 -7.34 -14.76 -11.95
C ALA A 107 -7.45 -15.07 -13.45
N SER A 108 -6.57 -14.51 -14.28
CA SER A 108 -6.54 -14.80 -15.73
C SER A 108 -6.27 -16.28 -16.00
N ASP A 109 -5.39 -16.90 -15.23
CA ASP A 109 -5.03 -18.30 -15.36
C ASP A 109 -6.18 -19.22 -14.90
N GLU A 110 -6.74 -18.96 -13.72
CA GLU A 110 -7.87 -19.70 -13.12
C GLU A 110 -9.14 -19.64 -14.00
N TYR A 111 -9.46 -18.45 -14.52
CA TYR A 111 -10.71 -18.23 -15.27
C TYR A 111 -10.53 -18.23 -16.79
N HIS A 112 -9.31 -18.50 -17.28
CA HIS A 112 -8.97 -18.57 -18.70
C HIS A 112 -9.36 -17.32 -19.50
N TRP A 113 -9.09 -16.13 -18.95
CA TRP A 113 -9.52 -14.85 -19.54
C TRP A 113 -8.53 -14.22 -20.51
N ASP A 114 -7.28 -14.71 -20.56
CA ASP A 114 -6.20 -14.14 -21.37
C ASP A 114 -6.08 -12.60 -21.21
N LEU A 115 -6.00 -12.15 -19.96
CA LEU A 115 -6.01 -10.73 -19.64
C LEU A 115 -4.79 -10.00 -20.20
N ASN A 116 -5.03 -8.88 -20.88
CA ASN A 116 -3.98 -7.97 -21.32
C ASN A 116 -3.64 -6.93 -20.24
N TYR A 117 -2.62 -7.23 -19.43
CA TYR A 117 -2.22 -6.38 -18.30
C TYR A 117 -1.74 -4.97 -18.73
N GLY A 118 -1.07 -4.87 -19.87
CA GLY A 118 -0.62 -3.58 -20.41
C GLY A 118 -1.78 -2.65 -20.78
N GLU A 119 -2.81 -3.20 -21.43
CA GLU A 119 -4.03 -2.46 -21.76
C GLU A 119 -4.85 -2.14 -20.50
N ILE A 120 -4.94 -3.04 -19.51
CA ILE A 120 -5.55 -2.74 -18.20
C ILE A 120 -4.88 -1.52 -17.55
N ALA A 121 -3.55 -1.49 -17.49
CA ALA A 121 -2.81 -0.34 -16.96
C ALA A 121 -3.08 0.94 -17.76
N LYS A 122 -3.18 0.81 -19.09
CA LYS A 122 -3.37 1.92 -20.01
C LYS A 122 -4.74 2.58 -19.86
N ILE A 123 -5.82 1.80 -19.69
CA ILE A 123 -7.17 2.33 -19.46
C ILE A 123 -7.31 2.99 -18.08
N PHE A 124 -6.51 2.58 -17.08
CA PHE A 124 -6.49 3.23 -15.77
C PHE A 124 -5.80 4.61 -15.77
N ARG A 125 -5.10 5.01 -16.84
CA ARG A 125 -4.37 6.30 -16.89
C ARG A 125 -5.29 7.53 -16.88
N ALA A 126 -6.58 7.38 -17.22
CA ALA A 126 -7.55 8.46 -17.25
C ALA A 126 -8.92 7.99 -16.73
N GLY A 127 -9.79 8.95 -16.37
CA GLY A 127 -11.17 8.69 -15.93
C GLY A 127 -11.33 8.12 -14.53
N CYS A 128 -10.52 7.12 -14.14
CA CYS A 128 -10.62 6.47 -12.83
C CYS A 128 -9.96 7.26 -11.69
N ILE A 129 -10.24 6.88 -10.44
CA ILE A 129 -9.69 7.52 -9.24
C ILE A 129 -8.19 7.29 -9.08
N ILE A 130 -7.69 6.12 -9.49
CA ILE A 130 -6.28 5.74 -9.31
C ILE A 130 -5.36 6.27 -10.41
N ARG A 131 -5.88 7.12 -11.32
CA ARG A 131 -5.14 7.69 -12.44
C ARG A 131 -3.86 8.37 -11.98
N ALA A 132 -2.74 8.05 -12.61
CA ALA A 132 -1.44 8.62 -12.32
C ALA A 132 -0.47 8.37 -13.48
N GLN A 133 0.53 9.25 -13.64
CA GLN A 133 1.66 9.02 -14.56
C GLN A 133 2.40 7.70 -14.28
N PHE A 134 2.37 7.24 -13.03
CA PHE A 134 2.84 5.92 -12.59
C PHE A 134 2.31 4.76 -13.45
N LEU A 135 1.05 4.83 -13.91
CA LEU A 135 0.45 3.76 -14.69
C LEU A 135 1.08 3.60 -16.07
N GLN A 136 1.69 4.66 -16.62
CA GLN A 136 2.48 4.56 -17.84
C GLN A 136 3.65 3.60 -17.65
N LYS A 137 4.31 3.61 -16.47
CA LYS A 137 5.43 2.72 -16.17
C LYS A 137 5.01 1.25 -16.13
N ILE A 138 3.80 0.98 -15.66
CA ILE A 138 3.23 -0.37 -15.71
C ILE A 138 2.92 -0.78 -17.15
N THR A 139 2.30 0.11 -17.94
CA THR A 139 2.07 -0.15 -19.38
C THR A 139 3.38 -0.44 -20.11
N ASP A 140 4.44 0.34 -19.86
CA ASP A 140 5.75 0.16 -20.48
C ASP A 140 6.38 -1.20 -20.10
N ALA A 141 6.29 -1.60 -18.82
CA ALA A 141 6.82 -2.88 -18.35
C ALA A 141 6.16 -4.08 -19.05
N TYR A 142 4.82 -4.08 -19.17
CA TYR A 142 4.10 -5.14 -19.89
C TYR A 142 4.25 -5.06 -21.40
N ALA A 143 4.45 -3.87 -21.98
CA ALA A 143 4.78 -3.74 -23.40
C ALA A 143 6.15 -4.35 -23.73
N LYS A 144 7.11 -4.24 -22.81
CA LYS A 144 8.45 -4.85 -22.94
C LYS A 144 8.42 -6.36 -22.69
N ASN A 145 7.66 -6.82 -21.70
CA ASN A 145 7.51 -8.24 -21.39
C ASN A 145 6.10 -8.53 -20.88
N ALA A 146 5.22 -8.97 -21.79
CA ALA A 146 3.84 -9.34 -21.45
C ALA A 146 3.75 -10.49 -20.42
N GLY A 147 4.76 -11.38 -20.42
CA GLY A 147 4.87 -12.52 -19.51
C GLY A 147 5.56 -12.22 -18.17
N ILE A 148 5.84 -10.95 -17.84
CA ILE A 148 6.59 -10.63 -16.62
C ILE A 148 5.85 -11.07 -15.36
N ALA A 149 6.41 -12.02 -14.60
CA ALA A 149 5.77 -12.65 -13.44
C ALA A 149 5.34 -11.64 -12.36
N ASN A 150 6.13 -10.60 -12.12
CA ASN A 150 5.84 -9.57 -11.13
C ASN A 150 6.48 -8.24 -11.52
N LEU A 151 5.80 -7.13 -11.26
CA LEU A 151 6.29 -5.79 -11.60
C LEU A 151 7.61 -5.45 -10.92
N LEU A 152 7.91 -6.00 -9.73
CA LEU A 152 9.19 -5.78 -9.05
C LEU A 152 10.40 -6.31 -9.84
N LEU A 153 10.20 -7.16 -10.84
CA LEU A 153 11.26 -7.72 -11.69
C LEU A 153 11.58 -6.86 -12.90
N ASP A 154 10.74 -5.87 -13.23
CA ASP A 154 11.02 -4.96 -14.33
C ASP A 154 12.12 -3.96 -13.90
N PRO A 155 13.08 -3.62 -14.78
CA PRO A 155 14.21 -2.76 -14.43
C PRO A 155 13.83 -1.42 -13.79
N TYR A 156 12.72 -0.79 -14.20
CA TYR A 156 12.31 0.48 -13.63
C TYR A 156 11.90 0.31 -12.16
N PHE A 157 11.01 -0.64 -11.86
CA PHE A 157 10.52 -0.85 -10.50
C PHE A 157 11.59 -1.44 -9.59
N LYS A 158 12.43 -2.34 -10.12
CA LYS A 158 13.59 -2.90 -9.41
C LYS A 158 14.53 -1.78 -8.95
N ASN A 159 14.90 -0.86 -9.84
CA ASN A 159 15.82 0.23 -9.50
C ASN A 159 15.22 1.15 -8.42
N ILE A 160 13.92 1.48 -8.50
CA ILE A 160 13.26 2.25 -7.45
C ILE A 160 13.25 1.48 -6.12
N ALA A 161 12.95 0.18 -6.14
CA ALA A 161 12.96 -0.63 -4.92
C ALA A 161 14.34 -0.64 -4.27
N ASP A 162 15.40 -0.81 -5.05
CA ASP A 162 16.78 -0.76 -4.56
C ASP A 162 17.13 0.60 -3.93
N GLU A 163 16.79 1.70 -4.60
CA GLU A 163 17.09 3.05 -4.13
C GLU A 163 16.26 3.46 -2.90
N TYR A 164 15.01 2.98 -2.79
CA TYR A 164 14.03 3.50 -1.83
C TYR A 164 13.81 2.57 -0.63
N GLN A 165 14.24 1.31 -0.68
CA GLN A 165 13.98 0.36 0.40
C GLN A 165 14.55 0.81 1.75
N GLN A 166 15.71 1.47 1.78
CA GLN A 166 16.29 1.94 3.04
C GLN A 166 15.43 3.03 3.68
N ALA A 167 14.89 3.95 2.86
CA ALA A 167 13.97 4.96 3.35
C ALA A 167 12.66 4.34 3.90
N LEU A 168 12.12 3.32 3.23
CA LEU A 168 10.96 2.58 3.73
C LEU A 168 11.26 1.90 5.08
N ARG A 169 12.44 1.27 5.23
CA ARG A 169 12.89 0.66 6.50
C ARG A 169 13.02 1.69 7.61
N ASP A 170 13.66 2.82 7.34
CA ASP A 170 13.84 3.91 8.29
C ASP A 170 12.49 4.45 8.77
N VAL A 171 11.53 4.66 7.85
CA VAL A 171 10.18 5.15 8.19
C VAL A 171 9.40 4.12 9.01
N VAL A 172 9.46 2.83 8.67
CA VAL A 172 8.80 1.78 9.45
C VAL A 172 9.42 1.66 10.84
N ALA A 173 10.75 1.65 10.95
CA ALA A 173 11.45 1.61 12.22
C ALA A 173 11.09 2.82 13.09
N TYR A 174 11.12 4.03 12.52
CA TYR A 174 10.69 5.25 13.21
C TYR A 174 9.23 5.13 13.67
N ALA A 175 8.31 4.75 12.79
CA ALA A 175 6.89 4.68 13.13
C ALA A 175 6.62 3.68 14.27
N VAL A 176 7.24 2.50 14.22
CA VAL A 176 7.11 1.47 15.26
C VAL A 176 7.65 1.96 16.61
N GLN A 177 8.86 2.55 16.64
CA GLN A 177 9.44 3.09 17.88
C GLN A 177 8.62 4.24 18.47
N ASN A 178 7.88 4.97 17.63
CA ASN A 178 7.08 6.12 18.02
C ASN A 178 5.59 5.82 18.18
N GLY A 179 5.17 4.55 18.09
CA GLY A 179 3.77 4.16 18.27
C GLY A 179 2.82 4.72 17.20
N ILE A 180 3.33 4.99 16.00
CA ILE A 180 2.55 5.49 14.87
C ILE A 180 2.16 4.30 13.99
N PRO A 181 0.85 4.02 13.80
CA PRO A 181 0.43 2.87 13.01
C PRO A 181 0.69 3.09 11.51
N VAL A 182 1.47 2.20 10.91
CA VAL A 182 1.79 2.21 9.46
C VAL A 182 1.57 0.84 8.81
N PRO A 183 0.36 0.23 8.95
CA PRO A 183 0.13 -1.17 8.61
C PRO A 183 0.54 -1.51 7.16
N THR A 184 0.25 -0.61 6.22
CA THR A 184 0.58 -0.78 4.81
C THR A 184 2.08 -0.64 4.51
N PHE A 185 2.81 0.25 5.20
CA PHE A 185 4.27 0.33 5.03
C PHE A 185 4.97 -0.88 5.65
N SER A 186 4.52 -1.33 6.82
CA SER A 186 5.01 -2.57 7.44
C SER A 186 4.77 -3.78 6.53
N ALA A 187 3.56 -3.92 5.98
CA ALA A 187 3.23 -4.98 5.02
C ALA A 187 4.07 -4.88 3.73
N ALA A 188 4.35 -3.66 3.25
CA ALA A 188 5.20 -3.46 2.08
C ALA A 188 6.62 -3.98 2.28
N VAL A 189 7.24 -3.70 3.45
CA VAL A 189 8.56 -4.23 3.81
C VAL A 189 8.50 -5.76 3.89
N ALA A 190 7.53 -6.29 4.63
CA ALA A 190 7.40 -7.73 4.83
C ALA A 190 7.21 -8.49 3.51
N TYR A 191 6.38 -7.99 2.61
CA TYR A 191 6.19 -8.57 1.28
C TYR A 191 7.47 -8.50 0.44
N TYR A 192 8.11 -7.33 0.37
CA TYR A 192 9.34 -7.15 -0.42
C TYR A 192 10.44 -8.11 0.03
N ASP A 193 10.64 -8.24 1.34
CA ASP A 193 11.65 -9.13 1.91
C ASP A 193 11.28 -10.61 1.76
N SER A 194 9.99 -10.96 1.84
CA SER A 194 9.52 -12.35 1.62
C SER A 194 9.64 -12.76 0.15
N TYR A 195 9.26 -11.88 -0.78
CA TYR A 195 9.25 -12.16 -2.22
C TYR A 195 10.66 -12.35 -2.79
N ARG A 196 11.67 -11.70 -2.19
CA ARG A 196 13.09 -11.85 -2.60
C ARG A 196 13.85 -12.93 -1.83
N ALA A 197 13.22 -13.62 -0.87
CA ALA A 197 13.85 -14.66 -0.09
C ALA A 197 13.80 -16.00 -0.85
N ALA A 198 14.96 -16.57 -1.20
CA ALA A 198 15.03 -17.89 -1.81
C ALA A 198 14.64 -19.02 -0.83
N VAL A 199 14.79 -18.78 0.47
CA VAL A 199 14.40 -19.70 1.54
C VAL A 199 13.61 -18.91 2.57
N LEU A 200 12.35 -19.31 2.77
CA LEU A 200 11.47 -18.83 3.84
C LEU A 200 11.42 -19.87 4.96
N PRO A 201 11.06 -19.48 6.20
CA PRO A 201 10.93 -20.41 7.34
C PRO A 201 9.68 -21.32 7.25
N ALA A 202 9.08 -21.46 6.07
CA ALA A 202 7.89 -22.30 5.86
C ALA A 202 8.18 -23.80 6.03
N ASN A 203 9.44 -24.22 6.09
CA ASN A 203 9.85 -25.59 6.38
C ASN A 203 9.51 -26.05 7.80
N LEU A 204 9.20 -25.13 8.72
CA LEU A 204 8.82 -25.43 10.11
C LEU A 204 7.29 -25.42 10.33
N ILE A 205 6.52 -24.81 9.42
CA ILE A 205 5.05 -24.77 9.51
C ILE A 205 4.49 -26.18 9.29
#